data_AF-A0A2V1AM06-F1
#
_entry.id   AF-A0A2V1AM06-F1
#
_cell.length_a   1.000
_cell.length_b   1.000
_cell.length_c   1.000
_cell.angle_alpha   90.00
_cell.angle_beta   90.00
_cell.angle_gamma   90.00
#
_symmetry.space_group_name_H-M   'P 1'
#
loop_
_entity.id
_entity.type
_entity.pdbx_description
1 polymer ?
#
loop_
_entity_poly.entity_id
_entity_poly.type
_entity_poly.pdbx_seq_one_letter_code
_entity_poly.pdbx_strand_id
1 'polypeptide(L)'
;MPTSDDFKAQGNKAFVEKRYQEAIDLYSKAIALDKENAVLYSNRAQCHLNLRDWIRASNDVEVGLRLNPAEKIKVKLLYRKGLTAKGSGNVVMAKRAFNEALEMDPGNQAAASELDQLEPKKAKPETVDEGPKKVPVEVVDELPEEFKQKISGEPVRTVPQTTSANVDAIANELFGNRKETKKETKKDSSPGKPVSFGELPTMHYLKSLSSLSPERKHKGYKVVLELDNFQLDEMFSYSGLDSDFFEFFLEASSYFLKQKTDISVQHIINKLEYMRNFKRYDLVISLTSSSLINDVVDAAKSYGNDLVDPVHALPAESKYFRSSESSQQVWE
;
A
#
# COMPACT_ATOMS: atom_id res chain seq x y z
N MET A 1 27.95 -11.92 34.90
CA MET A 1 27.59 -11.87 33.45
C MET A 1 27.05 -10.47 33.18
N PRO A 2 27.41 -9.83 32.06
CA PRO A 2 26.85 -8.53 31.68
C PRO A 2 25.33 -8.64 31.47
N THR A 3 24.59 -7.64 31.91
CA THR A 3 23.13 -7.54 31.76
C THR A 3 22.75 -6.84 30.45
N SER A 4 21.47 -6.91 30.06
CA SER A 4 20.94 -6.15 28.92
C SER A 4 21.20 -4.64 29.08
N ASP A 5 21.03 -4.12 30.30
CA ASP A 5 21.27 -2.71 30.62
C ASP A 5 22.74 -2.31 30.49
N ASP A 6 23.68 -3.20 30.83
CA ASP A 6 25.11 -2.95 30.65
C ASP A 6 25.46 -2.80 29.16
N PHE A 7 24.94 -3.69 28.30
CA PHE A 7 25.13 -3.59 26.85
C PHE A 7 24.43 -2.37 26.25
N LYS A 8 23.23 -2.04 26.73
CA LYS A 8 22.52 -0.81 26.33
C LYS A 8 23.33 0.44 26.69
N ALA A 9 23.89 0.51 27.88
CA ALA A 9 24.71 1.65 28.32
C ALA A 9 25.99 1.79 27.48
N GLN A 10 26.66 0.68 27.18
CA GLN A 10 27.81 0.66 26.27
C GLN A 10 27.42 1.09 24.85
N GLY A 11 26.29 0.60 24.34
CA GLY A 11 25.75 0.98 23.03
C GLY A 11 25.41 2.46 22.95
N ASN A 12 24.84 3.04 24.02
CA ASN A 12 24.59 4.47 24.11
C ASN A 12 25.91 5.28 24.06
N LYS A 13 26.95 4.82 24.77
CA LYS A 13 28.27 5.47 24.74
C LYS A 13 28.88 5.43 23.34
N ALA A 14 28.88 4.26 22.69
CA ALA A 14 29.36 4.11 21.31
C ALA A 14 28.56 4.99 20.32
N PHE A 15 27.25 5.13 20.53
CA PHE A 15 26.39 5.99 19.73
C PHE A 15 26.78 7.47 19.85
N VAL A 16 27.03 7.98 21.08
CA VAL A 16 27.48 9.36 21.30
C VAL A 16 28.82 9.62 20.61
N GLU A 17 29.71 8.62 20.62
CA GLU A 17 31.00 8.66 19.92
C GLU A 17 30.89 8.44 18.41
N LYS A 18 29.66 8.37 17.86
CA LYS A 18 29.36 8.13 16.43
C LYS A 18 29.90 6.81 15.88
N ARG A 19 30.24 5.85 16.75
CA ARG A 19 30.65 4.48 16.41
C ARG A 19 29.39 3.62 16.19
N TYR A 20 28.63 3.93 15.13
CA TYR A 20 27.29 3.35 14.92
C TYR A 20 27.28 1.83 14.72
N GLN A 21 28.27 1.26 14.04
CA GLN A 21 28.34 -0.19 13.83
C GLN A 21 28.57 -0.95 15.15
N GLU A 22 29.47 -0.44 15.99
CA GLU A 22 29.72 -0.99 17.32
C GLU A 22 28.50 -0.84 18.24
N ALA A 23 27.82 0.31 18.16
CA ALA A 23 26.56 0.51 18.87
C ALA A 23 25.49 -0.51 18.44
N ILE A 24 25.38 -0.83 17.14
CA ILE A 24 24.45 -1.86 16.62
C ILE A 24 24.78 -3.23 17.22
N ASP A 25 26.06 -3.61 17.26
CA ASP A 25 26.48 -4.90 17.82
C ASP A 25 26.15 -4.99 19.32
N LEU A 26 26.39 -3.90 20.07
CA LEU A 26 26.08 -3.81 21.49
C LEU A 26 24.56 -3.84 21.74
N TYR A 27 23.75 -3.10 21.00
CA TYR A 27 22.30 -3.19 21.12
C TYR A 27 21.77 -4.56 20.71
N SER A 28 22.38 -5.22 19.72
CA SER A 28 21.98 -6.57 19.31
C SER A 28 22.26 -7.60 20.42
N LYS A 29 23.38 -7.46 21.14
CA LYS A 29 23.65 -8.24 22.35
C LYS A 29 22.64 -7.95 23.46
N ALA A 30 22.26 -6.70 23.67
CA ALA A 30 21.21 -6.32 24.63
C ALA A 30 19.85 -6.96 24.26
N ILE A 31 19.45 -6.87 22.98
CA ILE A 31 18.20 -7.46 22.47
C ILE A 31 18.19 -8.99 22.63
N ALA A 32 19.34 -9.65 22.47
CA ALA A 32 19.43 -11.10 22.68
C ALA A 32 19.09 -11.50 24.13
N LEU A 33 19.36 -10.61 25.10
CA LEU A 33 19.06 -10.80 26.51
C LEU A 33 17.65 -10.31 26.89
N ASP A 34 17.14 -9.29 26.21
CA ASP A 34 15.83 -8.66 26.48
C ASP A 34 15.12 -8.30 25.16
N LYS A 35 14.37 -9.27 24.63
CA LYS A 35 13.72 -9.19 23.31
C LYS A 35 12.44 -8.35 23.31
N GLU A 36 11.87 -8.07 24.47
CA GLU A 36 10.60 -7.34 24.58
C GLU A 36 10.80 -5.84 24.83
N ASN A 37 12.06 -5.40 24.88
CA ASN A 37 12.40 -4.03 25.16
C ASN A 37 12.46 -3.17 23.91
N ALA A 38 11.33 -2.51 23.61
CA ALA A 38 11.19 -1.61 22.49
C ALA A 38 12.22 -0.47 22.44
N VAL A 39 12.81 -0.07 23.58
CA VAL A 39 13.86 0.96 23.63
C VAL A 39 15.10 0.53 22.86
N LEU A 40 15.48 -0.75 22.96
CA LEU A 40 16.66 -1.28 22.30
C LEU A 40 16.52 -1.25 20.79
N TYR A 41 15.36 -1.68 20.28
CA TYR A 41 15.01 -1.57 18.85
C TYR A 41 14.98 -0.10 18.40
N SER A 42 14.40 0.78 19.21
CA SER A 42 14.40 2.23 18.99
C SER A 42 15.81 2.80 18.79
N ASN A 43 16.76 2.40 19.65
CA ASN A 43 18.12 2.89 19.62
C ASN A 43 18.94 2.27 18.47
N ARG A 44 18.73 0.98 18.18
CA ARG A 44 19.38 0.31 17.04
C ARG A 44 18.88 0.86 15.70
N ALA A 45 17.58 1.13 15.57
CA ALA A 45 17.01 1.81 14.41
C ALA A 45 17.67 3.17 14.15
N GLN A 46 17.95 3.94 15.21
CA GLN A 46 18.65 5.21 15.07
C GLN A 46 20.07 5.04 14.51
N CYS A 47 20.77 3.97 14.90
CA CYS A 47 22.10 3.68 14.36
C CYS A 47 22.01 3.35 12.86
N HIS A 48 21.05 2.50 12.47
CA HIS A 48 20.80 2.17 11.07
C HIS A 48 20.44 3.40 10.23
N LEU A 49 19.61 4.31 10.77
CA LEU A 49 19.31 5.61 10.14
C LEU A 49 20.58 6.45 9.87
N ASN A 50 21.50 6.52 10.83
CA ASN A 50 22.76 7.25 10.66
C ASN A 50 23.67 6.59 9.60
N LEU A 51 23.61 5.27 9.46
CA LEU A 51 24.31 4.52 8.41
C LEU A 51 23.56 4.48 7.07
N ARG A 52 22.39 5.12 6.96
CA ARG A 52 21.51 5.07 5.78
C ARG A 52 21.04 3.66 5.41
N ASP A 53 21.02 2.75 6.38
CA ASP A 53 20.49 1.39 6.24
C ASP A 53 18.98 1.42 6.54
N TRP A 54 18.20 1.91 5.58
CA TRP A 54 16.76 2.14 5.73
C TRP A 54 15.98 0.83 5.98
N ILE A 55 16.47 -0.28 5.40
CA ILE A 55 15.83 -1.59 5.49
C ILE A 55 15.86 -2.08 6.95
N ARG A 56 17.06 -2.11 7.54
CA ARG A 56 17.21 -2.59 8.92
C ARG A 56 16.57 -1.60 9.91
N ALA A 57 16.63 -0.30 9.62
CA ALA A 57 15.92 0.71 10.41
C ALA A 57 14.39 0.47 10.40
N SER A 58 13.78 0.19 9.25
CA SER A 58 12.33 -0.07 9.15
C SER A 58 11.93 -1.29 9.98
N ASN A 59 12.68 -2.39 9.84
CA ASN A 59 12.40 -3.62 10.59
C ASN A 59 12.48 -3.38 12.11
N ASP A 60 13.51 -2.69 12.58
CA ASP A 60 13.64 -2.37 14.01
C ASP A 60 12.50 -1.47 14.51
N VAL A 61 12.08 -0.49 13.72
CA VAL A 61 10.94 0.38 14.05
C VAL A 61 9.64 -0.42 14.13
N GLU A 62 9.38 -1.31 13.17
CA GLU A 62 8.20 -2.16 13.14
C GLU A 62 8.16 -3.16 14.29
N VAL A 63 9.28 -3.80 14.61
CA VAL A 63 9.39 -4.66 15.79
C VAL A 63 9.14 -3.84 17.05
N GLY A 64 9.80 -2.69 17.20
CA GLY A 64 9.63 -1.82 18.37
C GLY A 64 8.18 -1.36 18.59
N LEU A 65 7.45 -1.04 17.51
CA LEU A 65 6.04 -0.63 17.59
C LEU A 65 5.11 -1.79 17.95
N ARG A 66 5.44 -3.03 17.54
CA ARG A 66 4.66 -4.25 17.87
C ARG A 66 4.77 -4.65 19.35
N LEU A 67 5.82 -4.22 20.04
CA LEU A 67 6.06 -4.54 21.45
C LEU A 67 5.23 -3.69 22.43
N ASN A 68 4.20 -2.99 21.97
CA ASN A 68 3.35 -2.09 22.77
C ASN A 68 4.18 -1.15 23.67
N PRO A 69 5.09 -0.35 23.09
CA PRO A 69 5.96 0.53 23.85
C PRO A 69 5.17 1.57 24.64
N ALA A 70 5.74 2.03 25.76
CA ALA A 70 5.26 3.23 26.44
C ALA A 70 5.19 4.41 25.45
N GLU A 71 4.21 5.31 25.64
CA GLU A 71 3.89 6.39 24.69
C GLU A 71 5.13 7.19 24.24
N LYS A 72 5.99 7.58 25.18
CA LYS A 72 7.24 8.31 24.89
C LYS A 72 8.17 7.56 23.92
N ILE A 73 8.22 6.24 24.01
CA ILE A 73 9.03 5.39 23.12
C ILE A 73 8.31 5.18 21.79
N LYS A 74 6.97 5.06 21.82
CA LYS A 74 6.13 4.99 20.62
C LYS A 74 6.30 6.23 19.73
N VAL A 75 6.24 7.43 20.31
CA VAL A 75 6.50 8.70 19.60
C VAL A 75 7.88 8.70 18.93
N LYS A 76 8.92 8.26 19.66
CA LYS A 76 10.28 8.15 19.09
C LYS A 76 10.39 7.13 17.97
N LEU A 77 9.66 6.02 18.04
CA LEU A 77 9.61 5.02 16.97
C LEU A 77 8.87 5.54 15.74
N LEU A 78 7.73 6.21 15.91
CA LEU A 78 6.97 6.85 14.83
C LEU A 78 7.79 7.94 14.14
N TYR A 79 8.50 8.78 14.90
CA TYR A 79 9.42 9.76 14.33
C TYR A 79 10.52 9.10 13.48
N ARG A 80 11.12 8.01 13.98
CA ARG A 80 12.12 7.24 13.22
C ARG A 80 11.53 6.51 12.01
N LYS A 81 10.25 6.09 12.07
CA LYS A 81 9.50 5.56 10.92
C LYS A 81 9.43 6.62 9.82
N GLY A 82 9.09 7.85 10.19
CA GLY A 82 9.04 8.99 9.28
C GLY A 82 10.40 9.28 8.64
N LEU A 83 11.46 9.31 9.44
CA LEU A 83 12.84 9.49 8.94
C LEU A 83 13.27 8.36 8.01
N THR A 84 12.92 7.12 8.33
CA THR A 84 13.27 5.94 7.50
C THR A 84 12.56 6.01 6.15
N ALA A 85 11.26 6.30 6.15
CA ALA A 85 10.47 6.46 4.94
C ALA A 85 10.93 7.66 4.10
N LYS A 86 11.32 8.77 4.74
CA LYS A 86 11.94 9.92 4.07
C LYS A 86 13.26 9.53 3.40
N GLY A 87 14.13 8.81 4.12
CA GLY A 87 15.41 8.32 3.62
C GLY A 87 15.28 7.31 2.46
N SER A 88 14.22 6.50 2.46
CA SER A 88 13.91 5.56 1.38
C SER A 88 13.18 6.20 0.19
N GLY A 89 12.90 7.51 0.23
CA GLY A 89 12.20 8.24 -0.84
C GLY A 89 10.67 8.10 -0.81
N ASN A 90 10.09 7.42 0.17
CA ASN A 90 8.64 7.30 0.30
C ASN A 90 8.07 8.47 1.11
N VAL A 91 7.84 9.59 0.43
CA VAL A 91 7.32 10.83 1.03
C VAL A 91 5.93 10.66 1.64
N VAL A 92 5.07 9.84 1.04
CA VAL A 92 3.70 9.60 1.54
C VAL A 92 3.73 8.92 2.90
N MET A 93 4.51 7.84 3.02
CA MET A 93 4.69 7.15 4.30
C MET A 93 5.39 8.04 5.33
N ALA A 94 6.36 8.86 4.91
CA ALA A 94 7.04 9.78 5.80
C ALA A 94 6.07 10.79 6.44
N LYS A 95 5.24 11.45 5.62
CA LYS A 95 4.22 12.40 6.09
C LYS A 95 3.25 11.76 7.07
N ARG A 96 2.74 10.56 6.73
CA ARG A 96 1.84 9.82 7.60
C ARG A 96 2.48 9.51 8.96
N ALA A 97 3.70 9.01 8.98
CA ALA A 97 4.39 8.68 10.22
C ALA A 97 4.69 9.91 11.09
N PHE A 98 5.04 11.05 10.48
CA PHE A 98 5.22 12.30 11.23
C PHE A 98 3.90 12.84 11.78
N ASN A 99 2.80 12.75 11.03
CA ASN A 99 1.47 13.10 11.53
C ASN A 99 1.06 12.21 12.70
N GLU A 100 1.22 10.88 12.60
CA GLU A 100 0.94 9.94 13.70
C GLU A 100 1.79 10.27 14.95
N ALA A 101 3.03 10.73 14.78
CA ALA A 101 3.88 11.17 15.89
C ALA A 101 3.37 12.48 16.53
N LEU A 102 2.90 13.44 15.72
CA LEU A 102 2.36 14.73 16.18
C LEU A 102 0.98 14.60 16.82
N GLU A 103 0.16 13.62 16.40
CA GLU A 103 -1.11 13.30 17.06
C GLU A 103 -0.89 12.83 18.50
N MET A 104 0.20 12.09 18.75
CA MET A 104 0.56 11.62 20.10
C MET A 104 1.31 12.68 20.92
N ASP A 105 2.21 13.43 20.28
CA ASP A 105 2.96 14.51 20.91
C ASP A 105 2.95 15.77 20.02
N PRO A 106 1.91 16.62 20.17
CA PRO A 106 1.79 17.87 19.41
C PRO A 106 2.95 18.85 19.65
N GLY A 107 3.70 18.68 20.74
CA GLY A 107 4.87 19.51 21.08
C GLY A 107 6.16 19.09 20.38
N ASN A 108 6.14 18.00 19.59
CA ASN A 108 7.32 17.49 18.91
C ASN A 108 7.74 18.37 17.73
N GLN A 109 8.51 19.42 18.01
CA GLN A 109 9.03 20.36 17.02
C GLN A 109 9.87 19.68 15.92
N ALA A 110 10.56 18.58 16.24
CA ALA A 110 11.36 17.85 15.27
C ALA A 110 10.46 17.19 14.22
N ALA A 111 9.37 16.53 14.63
CA ALA A 111 8.41 15.94 13.70
C ALA A 111 7.71 17.01 12.83
N ALA A 112 7.33 18.14 13.42
CA ALA A 112 6.72 19.26 12.70
C ALA A 112 7.67 19.83 11.63
N SER A 113 8.93 20.08 11.99
CA SER A 113 9.92 20.59 11.04
C SER A 113 10.21 19.62 9.90
N GLU A 114 10.26 18.31 10.18
CA GLU A 114 10.43 17.30 9.14
C GLU A 114 9.22 17.24 8.18
N LEU A 115 8.01 17.43 8.70
CA LEU A 115 6.78 17.47 7.90
C LEU A 115 6.74 18.71 7.00
N ASP A 116 7.07 19.89 7.53
CA ASP A 116 7.13 21.15 6.77
C ASP A 116 8.13 21.06 5.60
N GLN A 117 9.27 20.39 5.80
CA GLN A 117 10.25 20.16 4.75
C GLN A 117 9.75 19.23 3.63
N LEU A 118 8.77 18.36 3.93
CA LEU A 118 8.17 17.42 2.99
C LEU A 118 6.94 18.00 2.28
N GLU A 119 6.38 19.09 2.78
CA GLU A 119 5.35 19.83 2.05
C GLU A 119 5.96 20.57 0.86
N PRO A 120 5.30 20.55 -0.31
CA PRO A 120 5.71 21.47 -1.37
C PRO A 120 5.63 22.87 -0.79
N LYS A 121 6.73 23.63 -0.83
CA LYS A 121 6.72 25.05 -0.48
C LYS A 121 5.58 25.68 -1.28
N LYS A 122 4.46 26.02 -0.62
CA LYS A 122 3.47 26.90 -1.21
C LYS A 122 4.27 28.12 -1.65
N ALA A 123 4.32 28.37 -2.96
CA ALA A 123 4.90 29.59 -3.46
C ALA A 123 4.26 30.71 -2.64
N LYS A 124 5.07 31.43 -1.87
CA LYS A 124 4.59 32.67 -1.25
C LYS A 124 4.00 33.47 -2.41
N PRO A 125 2.77 33.99 -2.32
CA PRO A 125 2.37 35.03 -3.25
C PRO A 125 3.47 36.08 -3.17
N GLU A 126 4.17 36.29 -4.28
CA GLU A 126 5.19 37.33 -4.37
C GLU A 126 4.51 38.61 -3.89
N THR A 127 5.05 39.19 -2.82
CA THR A 127 4.68 40.53 -2.40
C THR A 127 5.18 41.47 -3.47
N VAL A 128 4.37 41.66 -4.51
CA VAL A 128 4.52 42.78 -5.43
C VAL A 128 4.14 44.00 -4.60
N ASP A 129 5.16 44.67 -4.08
CA ASP A 129 5.05 46.03 -3.57
C ASP A 129 4.77 46.96 -4.76
N GLU A 130 3.52 47.02 -5.18
CA GLU A 130 3.01 48.13 -5.97
C GLU A 130 1.65 48.53 -5.40
N GLY A 131 1.63 49.68 -4.71
CA GLY A 131 0.41 50.36 -4.32
C GLY A 131 -0.52 50.60 -5.53
N PRO A 132 -1.83 50.81 -5.29
CA PRO A 132 -2.82 50.87 -6.36
C PRO A 132 -2.60 52.11 -7.23
N LYS A 133 -1.99 51.92 -8.42
CA LYS A 133 -2.03 52.90 -9.51
C LYS A 133 -3.47 52.93 -10.04
N LYS A 134 -4.19 54.01 -9.73
CA LYS A 134 -5.52 54.30 -10.29
C LYS A 134 -5.37 54.48 -11.80
N VAL A 135 -5.88 53.54 -12.59
CA VAL A 135 -6.11 53.74 -14.03
C VAL A 135 -7.40 54.55 -14.17
N PRO A 136 -7.41 55.71 -14.87
CA PRO A 136 -8.63 56.46 -15.12
C PRO A 136 -9.56 55.65 -16.03
N VAL A 137 -10.77 55.39 -15.56
CA VAL A 137 -11.86 54.83 -16.40
C VAL A 137 -12.53 56.02 -17.09
N GLU A 138 -12.25 56.22 -18.38
CA GLU A 138 -13.13 57.01 -19.24
C GLU A 138 -14.37 56.18 -19.54
N VAL A 139 -15.52 56.65 -19.06
CA VAL A 139 -16.82 56.08 -19.38
C VAL A 139 -17.14 56.50 -20.81
N VAL A 140 -17.05 55.55 -21.74
CA VAL A 140 -17.56 55.72 -23.11
C VAL A 140 -18.91 55.03 -23.17
N ASP A 141 -19.98 55.81 -23.07
CA ASP A 141 -21.38 55.38 -23.00
C ASP A 141 -21.93 54.81 -24.33
N GLU A 142 -21.10 54.58 -25.34
CA GLU A 142 -21.55 54.04 -26.63
C GLU A 142 -20.63 52.95 -27.18
N LEU A 143 -21.26 51.84 -27.63
CA LEU A 143 -20.59 50.70 -28.23
C LEU A 143 -19.86 51.13 -29.53
N PRO A 144 -18.59 50.75 -29.72
CA PRO A 144 -17.87 50.96 -30.97
C PRO A 144 -18.64 50.37 -32.16
N GLU A 145 -18.71 51.12 -33.26
CA GLU A 145 -19.46 50.78 -34.49
C GLU A 145 -19.13 49.40 -35.06
N GLU A 146 -17.91 48.89 -34.82
CA GLU A 146 -17.46 47.55 -35.20
C GLU A 146 -18.28 46.42 -34.56
N PHE A 147 -18.94 46.67 -33.42
CA PHE A 147 -19.75 45.67 -32.72
C PHE A 147 -21.24 45.72 -33.09
N LYS A 148 -21.72 46.78 -33.77
CA LYS A 148 -23.13 46.86 -34.19
C LYS A 148 -23.46 45.92 -35.35
N GLN A 149 -22.47 45.58 -36.19
CA GLN A 149 -22.65 44.71 -37.35
C GLN A 149 -22.68 43.20 -37.04
N LYS A 150 -22.40 42.78 -35.80
CA LYS A 150 -22.40 41.36 -35.39
C LYS A 150 -23.65 40.91 -34.63
N ILE A 151 -24.64 41.79 -34.43
CA ILE A 151 -25.85 41.50 -33.64
C ILE A 151 -27.12 41.39 -34.51
N SER A 152 -27.03 41.60 -35.82
CA SER A 152 -28.18 41.42 -36.72
C SER A 152 -28.18 40.02 -37.33
N GLY A 153 -28.78 39.06 -36.63
CA GLY A 153 -28.98 37.70 -37.14
C GLY A 153 -29.63 36.74 -36.13
N GLU A 154 -30.96 36.88 -35.99
CA GLU A 154 -31.93 35.94 -35.38
C GLU A 154 -31.92 35.67 -33.85
N PRO A 155 -33.11 35.48 -33.24
CA PRO A 155 -33.31 35.65 -31.79
C PRO A 155 -32.79 34.46 -30.97
N VAL A 156 -31.91 34.78 -30.02
CA VAL A 156 -31.47 33.89 -28.95
C VAL A 156 -32.67 33.56 -28.05
N ARG A 157 -33.02 32.27 -27.99
CA ARG A 157 -33.92 31.70 -26.98
C ARG A 157 -33.38 32.02 -25.59
N THR A 158 -34.21 32.63 -24.76
CA THR A 158 -33.96 32.88 -23.34
C THR A 158 -33.72 31.56 -22.60
N VAL A 159 -32.57 31.43 -21.95
CA VAL A 159 -32.33 30.39 -20.95
C VAL A 159 -32.78 30.95 -19.58
N PRO A 160 -33.67 30.28 -18.83
CA PRO A 160 -34.11 30.78 -17.53
C PRO A 160 -32.98 30.73 -16.49
N GLN A 161 -32.90 31.76 -15.66
CA GLN A 161 -32.10 31.75 -14.43
C GLN A 161 -32.59 30.63 -13.51
N THR A 162 -31.70 29.74 -13.10
CA THR A 162 -32.00 28.69 -12.12
C THR A 162 -31.66 29.19 -10.72
N THR A 163 -32.68 29.29 -9.86
CA THR A 163 -32.54 29.57 -8.43
C THR A 163 -32.33 28.27 -7.65
N SER A 164 -31.81 28.37 -6.42
CA SER A 164 -31.45 27.22 -5.56
C SER A 164 -32.59 26.23 -5.26
N ALA A 165 -33.84 26.61 -5.53
CA ALA A 165 -35.01 25.73 -5.35
C ALA A 165 -35.09 24.58 -6.37
N ASN A 166 -34.40 24.66 -7.51
CA ASN A 166 -34.45 23.62 -8.55
C ASN A 166 -33.50 22.43 -8.32
N VAL A 167 -32.52 22.55 -7.41
CA VAL A 167 -31.51 21.49 -7.18
C VAL A 167 -32.09 20.38 -6.30
N ASP A 168 -32.92 20.74 -5.32
CA ASP A 168 -33.51 19.79 -4.36
C ASP A 168 -34.62 18.91 -4.98
N ALA A 169 -35.30 19.41 -6.02
CA ALA A 169 -36.29 18.63 -6.76
C ALA A 169 -35.63 17.53 -7.62
N ILE A 170 -34.49 17.84 -8.24
CA ILE A 170 -33.72 16.90 -9.08
C ILE A 170 -33.03 15.83 -8.21
N ALA A 171 -32.58 16.20 -7.00
CA ALA A 171 -31.98 15.26 -6.05
C ALA A 171 -32.99 14.20 -5.53
N ASN A 172 -34.26 14.59 -5.38
CA ASN A 172 -35.33 13.69 -4.91
C ASN A 172 -35.82 12.71 -5.99
N GLU A 173 -35.72 13.07 -7.28
CA GLU A 173 -36.01 12.15 -8.40
C GLU A 173 -34.92 11.08 -8.58
N LEU A 174 -33.65 11.40 -8.31
CA LEU A 174 -32.52 10.50 -8.56
C LEU A 174 -32.26 9.48 -7.44
N PHE A 175 -32.61 9.78 -6.18
CA PHE A 175 -32.12 9.01 -5.03
C PHE A 175 -33.17 8.49 -4.05
N GLY A 176 -34.46 8.48 -4.40
CA GLY A 176 -35.53 7.70 -3.75
C GLY A 176 -35.47 7.52 -2.21
N ASN A 177 -36.32 8.26 -1.50
CA ASN A 177 -36.57 8.23 -0.04
C ASN A 177 -36.14 6.96 0.74
N ARG A 178 -35.20 7.10 1.68
CA ARG A 178 -35.10 6.20 2.85
C ARG A 178 -35.30 6.96 4.16
N LYS A 179 -36.46 6.72 4.77
CA LYS A 179 -36.86 7.20 6.10
C LYS A 179 -35.98 6.59 7.20
N GLU A 180 -35.62 7.43 8.16
CA GLU A 180 -35.13 7.05 9.48
C GLU A 180 -36.20 6.27 10.27
N THR A 181 -35.78 5.23 11.00
CA THR A 181 -36.48 4.76 12.21
C THR A 181 -35.46 4.25 13.26
N LYS A 182 -35.50 4.84 14.46
CA LYS A 182 -35.09 4.24 15.76
C LYS A 182 -36.29 3.40 16.26
N LYS A 183 -36.25 2.37 17.11
CA LYS A 183 -35.33 1.76 18.09
C LYS A 183 -36.02 0.44 18.50
N GLU A 184 -35.32 -0.67 18.78
CA GLU A 184 -35.63 -1.59 19.90
C GLU A 184 -34.57 -2.69 20.09
N THR A 185 -34.33 -3.00 21.36
CA THR A 185 -33.27 -3.84 21.96
C THR A 185 -33.50 -5.35 21.84
N LYS A 186 -32.43 -6.12 21.58
CA LYS A 186 -32.10 -7.40 22.27
C LYS A 186 -30.67 -7.86 21.95
N LYS A 187 -30.03 -8.47 22.96
CA LYS A 187 -28.67 -9.06 22.99
C LYS A 187 -28.49 -10.12 21.89
N ASP A 188 -27.39 -10.05 21.14
CA ASP A 188 -26.33 -11.07 21.04
C ASP A 188 -25.45 -10.86 19.80
N SER A 189 -24.13 -11.03 19.99
CA SER A 189 -23.04 -11.08 18.99
C SER A 189 -22.80 -9.82 18.13
N SER A 190 -21.73 -9.08 18.47
CA SER A 190 -21.22 -7.96 17.68
C SER A 190 -20.76 -8.39 16.27
N PRO A 191 -21.09 -7.64 15.21
CA PRO A 191 -20.47 -7.81 13.91
C PRO A 191 -19.06 -7.21 13.96
N GLY A 192 -18.06 -8.05 13.69
CA GLY A 192 -16.65 -7.69 13.71
C GLY A 192 -16.34 -6.50 12.79
N LYS A 193 -15.43 -5.63 13.26
CA LYS A 193 -14.83 -4.54 12.49
C LYS A 193 -14.28 -5.07 11.14
N PRO A 194 -14.30 -4.26 10.07
CA PRO A 194 -13.64 -4.63 8.82
C PRO A 194 -12.17 -4.93 9.09
N VAL A 195 -11.72 -6.10 8.66
CA VAL A 195 -10.34 -6.58 8.85
C VAL A 195 -9.40 -5.60 8.15
N SER A 196 -8.60 -4.88 8.93
CA SER A 196 -7.53 -4.04 8.43
C SER A 196 -6.35 -4.94 8.05
N PHE A 197 -6.04 -4.97 6.75
CA PHE A 197 -4.98 -5.82 6.17
C PHE A 197 -3.56 -5.54 6.70
N GLY A 198 -3.37 -4.47 7.50
CA GLY A 198 -2.10 -4.16 8.14
C GLY A 198 -1.84 -4.91 9.46
N GLU A 199 -2.79 -5.71 9.97
CA GLU A 199 -2.71 -6.32 11.31
C GLU A 199 -2.27 -7.80 11.34
N LEU A 200 -2.12 -8.46 10.19
CA LEU A 200 -1.77 -9.88 10.14
C LEU A 200 -0.47 -10.10 9.36
N PRO A 201 0.52 -10.85 9.89
CA PRO A 201 1.61 -11.37 9.08
C PRO A 201 1.01 -12.34 8.05
N THR A 202 0.80 -11.85 6.82
CA THR A 202 0.02 -12.49 5.75
C THR A 202 0.53 -13.89 5.41
N MET A 203 1.80 -14.17 5.69
CA MET A 203 2.49 -15.41 5.33
C MET A 203 2.18 -16.63 6.22
N HIS A 204 1.91 -16.45 7.52
CA HIS A 204 1.49 -17.60 8.37
C HIS A 204 0.04 -18.01 8.11
N TYR A 205 -0.78 -17.05 7.67
CA TYR A 205 -2.19 -17.27 7.37
C TYR A 205 -2.38 -18.07 6.07
N LEU A 206 -1.61 -17.79 5.01
CA LEU A 206 -1.68 -18.54 3.74
C LEU A 206 -1.28 -20.01 3.90
N LYS A 207 -0.23 -20.28 4.69
CA LYS A 207 0.18 -21.66 5.01
C LYS A 207 -0.86 -22.43 5.85
N SER A 208 -1.58 -21.72 6.72
CA SER A 208 -2.68 -22.32 7.48
C SER A 208 -3.88 -22.59 6.56
N LEU A 209 -4.14 -21.69 5.60
CA LEU A 209 -5.20 -21.82 4.61
C LEU A 209 -4.91 -22.90 3.58
N SER A 210 -3.66 -23.17 3.20
CA SER A 210 -3.33 -24.19 2.20
C SER A 210 -3.76 -25.60 2.62
N SER A 211 -3.81 -25.88 3.93
CA SER A 211 -4.23 -27.16 4.53
C SER A 211 -5.75 -27.41 4.55
N LEU A 212 -6.58 -26.41 4.24
CA LEU A 212 -8.04 -26.51 4.32
C LEU A 212 -8.66 -26.97 2.99
N SER A 213 -9.90 -27.47 3.02
CA SER A 213 -10.62 -27.80 1.78
C SER A 213 -11.00 -26.53 0.98
N PRO A 214 -11.09 -26.59 -0.36
CA PRO A 214 -11.41 -25.41 -1.20
C PRO A 214 -12.70 -24.67 -0.78
N GLU A 215 -13.71 -25.43 -0.36
CA GLU A 215 -14.98 -24.89 0.17
C GLU A 215 -14.78 -24.05 1.43
N ARG A 216 -13.80 -24.39 2.28
CA ARG A 216 -13.48 -23.63 3.50
C ARG A 216 -12.58 -22.43 3.20
N LYS A 217 -11.84 -22.46 2.09
CA LYS A 217 -10.98 -21.37 1.61
C LYS A 217 -11.73 -20.26 0.85
N HIS A 218 -13.02 -20.44 0.52
CA HIS A 218 -13.79 -19.50 -0.34
C HIS A 218 -13.71 -18.02 0.06
N LYS A 219 -13.76 -17.69 1.37
CA LYS A 219 -13.60 -16.30 1.84
C LYS A 219 -12.20 -15.76 1.57
N GLY A 220 -11.17 -16.59 1.78
CA GLY A 220 -9.79 -16.22 1.51
C GLY A 220 -9.54 -16.02 0.01
N TYR A 221 -10.11 -16.89 -0.84
CA TYR A 221 -10.02 -16.74 -2.28
C TYR A 221 -10.62 -15.42 -2.78
N LYS A 222 -11.82 -15.07 -2.29
CA LYS A 222 -12.48 -13.82 -2.69
C LYS A 222 -11.60 -12.63 -2.35
N VAL A 223 -11.10 -12.63 -1.13
CA VAL A 223 -10.24 -11.58 -0.59
C VAL A 223 -8.96 -11.40 -1.40
N VAL A 224 -8.29 -12.50 -1.79
CA VAL A 224 -7.07 -12.45 -2.61
C VAL A 224 -7.34 -11.98 -4.03
N LEU A 225 -8.45 -12.41 -4.63
CA LEU A 225 -8.87 -11.93 -5.96
C LEU A 225 -9.42 -10.50 -5.97
N GLU A 226 -9.71 -9.91 -4.81
CA GLU A 226 -10.15 -8.52 -4.68
C GLU A 226 -9.02 -7.53 -4.33
N LEU A 227 -7.80 -8.01 -4.06
CA LEU A 227 -6.65 -7.14 -3.72
C LEU A 227 -6.33 -6.11 -4.81
N ASP A 228 -6.21 -4.84 -4.46
CA ASP A 228 -5.85 -3.80 -5.42
C ASP A 228 -4.35 -3.84 -5.76
N ASN A 229 -3.98 -3.30 -6.92
CA ASN A 229 -2.57 -3.26 -7.37
C ASN A 229 -1.65 -2.56 -6.35
N PHE A 230 -2.13 -1.51 -5.69
CA PHE A 230 -1.40 -0.84 -4.62
C PHE A 230 -1.09 -1.77 -3.45
N GLN A 231 -2.03 -2.64 -3.07
CA GLN A 231 -1.83 -3.61 -1.99
C GLN A 231 -0.85 -4.70 -2.41
N LEU A 232 -0.92 -5.15 -3.67
CA LEU A 232 0.07 -6.09 -4.22
C LEU A 232 1.48 -5.47 -4.22
N ASP A 233 1.62 -4.19 -4.56
CA ASP A 233 2.89 -3.47 -4.51
C ASP A 233 3.43 -3.35 -3.08
N GLU A 234 2.56 -2.99 -2.12
CA GLU A 234 2.93 -2.94 -0.70
C GLU A 234 3.43 -4.30 -0.20
N MET A 235 2.80 -5.39 -0.66
CA MET A 235 3.15 -6.75 -0.26
C MET A 235 4.45 -7.26 -0.91
N PHE A 236 4.66 -7.01 -2.22
CA PHE A 236 5.69 -7.72 -3.00
C PHE A 236 6.80 -6.82 -3.60
N SER A 237 6.72 -5.49 -3.47
CA SER A 237 7.74 -4.57 -4.01
C SER A 237 9.15 -4.84 -3.47
N TYR A 238 9.26 -5.26 -2.21
CA TYR A 238 10.54 -5.47 -1.54
C TYR A 238 11.04 -6.92 -1.61
N SER A 239 10.20 -7.90 -1.20
CA SER A 239 10.57 -9.32 -1.15
C SER A 239 10.56 -10.02 -2.52
N GLY A 240 9.87 -9.42 -3.50
CA GLY A 240 9.44 -10.12 -4.70
C GLY A 240 8.22 -11.00 -4.42
N LEU A 241 7.65 -11.54 -5.50
CA LEU A 241 6.51 -12.43 -5.48
C LEU A 241 6.84 -13.68 -4.66
N ASP A 242 5.88 -14.11 -3.85
CA ASP A 242 5.96 -15.29 -3.01
C ASP A 242 5.28 -16.50 -3.66
N SER A 243 5.89 -17.68 -3.52
CA SER A 243 5.39 -18.92 -4.12
C SER A 243 4.06 -19.39 -3.51
N ASP A 244 3.94 -19.34 -2.18
CA ASP A 244 2.74 -19.81 -1.47
C ASP A 244 1.55 -18.89 -1.80
N PHE A 245 1.81 -17.58 -1.89
CA PHE A 245 0.79 -16.63 -2.31
C PHE A 245 0.35 -16.87 -3.77
N PHE A 246 1.30 -17.05 -4.68
CA PHE A 246 1.00 -17.23 -6.10
C PHE A 246 0.22 -18.52 -6.35
N GLU A 247 0.59 -19.63 -5.70
CA GLU A 247 -0.17 -20.87 -5.74
C GLU A 247 -1.58 -20.68 -5.19
N PHE A 248 -1.74 -20.01 -4.05
CA PHE A 248 -3.05 -19.72 -3.48
C PHE A 248 -3.91 -18.85 -4.40
N PHE A 249 -3.30 -17.89 -5.10
CA PHE A 249 -3.97 -17.05 -6.09
C PHE A 249 -4.46 -17.86 -7.30
N LEU A 250 -3.66 -18.79 -7.80
CA LEU A 250 -4.03 -19.69 -8.89
C LEU A 250 -5.12 -20.68 -8.47
N GLU A 251 -5.06 -21.25 -7.26
CA GLU A 251 -6.13 -22.06 -6.68
C GLU A 251 -7.45 -21.28 -6.63
N ALA A 252 -7.40 -20.03 -6.13
CA ALA A 252 -8.56 -19.14 -6.07
C ALA A 252 -9.13 -18.87 -7.46
N SER A 253 -8.25 -18.59 -8.43
CA SER A 253 -8.61 -18.32 -9.82
C SER A 253 -9.32 -19.51 -10.45
N SER A 254 -8.77 -20.72 -10.35
CA SER A 254 -9.40 -21.93 -10.89
C SER A 254 -10.75 -22.21 -10.23
N TYR A 255 -10.87 -22.03 -8.91
CA TYR A 255 -12.13 -22.23 -8.18
C TYR A 255 -13.23 -21.29 -8.66
N PHE A 256 -12.96 -19.98 -8.76
CA PHE A 256 -13.97 -19.00 -9.16
C PHE A 256 -14.33 -19.09 -10.64
N LEU A 257 -13.36 -19.42 -11.50
CA LEU A 257 -13.65 -19.71 -12.90
C LEU A 257 -14.55 -20.94 -13.05
N LYS A 258 -14.37 -21.99 -12.24
CA LYS A 258 -15.24 -23.18 -12.25
C LYS A 258 -16.66 -22.90 -11.70
N GLN A 259 -16.80 -21.97 -10.74
CA GLN A 259 -18.06 -21.65 -10.05
C GLN A 259 -18.99 -20.67 -10.78
N LYS A 260 -18.58 -20.06 -11.93
CA LYS A 260 -19.39 -19.08 -12.68
C LYS A 260 -19.91 -17.92 -11.83
N THR A 261 -19.01 -17.30 -11.06
CA THR A 261 -19.31 -16.17 -10.17
C THR A 261 -19.10 -14.80 -10.84
N ASP A 262 -19.47 -13.72 -10.14
CA ASP A 262 -19.36 -12.31 -10.60
C ASP A 262 -17.94 -11.79 -10.90
N ILE A 263 -16.86 -12.51 -10.50
CA ILE A 263 -15.49 -12.07 -10.80
C ILE A 263 -15.21 -12.29 -12.28
N SER A 264 -14.98 -11.20 -13.01
CA SER A 264 -14.67 -11.23 -14.44
C SER A 264 -13.37 -11.99 -14.71
N VAL A 265 -13.39 -12.87 -15.71
CA VAL A 265 -12.19 -13.57 -16.22
C VAL A 265 -11.07 -12.57 -16.56
N GLN A 266 -11.44 -11.42 -17.12
CA GLN A 266 -10.49 -10.35 -17.47
C GLN A 266 -9.80 -9.75 -16.25
N HIS A 267 -10.50 -9.67 -15.11
CA HIS A 267 -9.92 -9.18 -13.87
C HIS A 267 -8.81 -10.09 -13.36
N ILE A 268 -9.01 -11.41 -13.46
CA ILE A 268 -8.00 -12.41 -13.09
C ILE A 268 -6.79 -12.32 -14.02
N ILE A 269 -7.01 -12.22 -15.33
CA ILE A 269 -5.94 -12.10 -16.33
C ILE A 269 -5.10 -10.85 -16.09
N ASN A 270 -5.74 -9.68 -15.97
CA ASN A 270 -5.05 -8.41 -15.72
C ASN A 270 -4.19 -8.47 -14.46
N LYS A 271 -4.62 -9.19 -13.42
CA LYS A 271 -3.84 -9.40 -12.21
C LYS A 271 -2.65 -10.31 -12.42
N LEU A 272 -2.80 -11.42 -13.15
CA LEU A 272 -1.69 -12.31 -13.49
C LEU A 272 -0.63 -11.57 -14.33
N GLU A 273 -1.07 -10.74 -15.27
CA GLU A 273 -0.19 -9.86 -16.04
C GLU A 273 0.50 -8.82 -15.16
N TYR A 274 -0.23 -8.23 -14.21
CA TYR A 274 0.35 -7.28 -13.26
C TYR A 274 1.44 -7.93 -12.40
N MET A 275 1.21 -9.15 -11.92
CA MET A 275 2.16 -9.88 -11.07
C MET A 275 3.47 -10.22 -11.78
N ARG A 276 3.49 -10.26 -13.12
CA ARG A 276 4.70 -10.45 -13.93
C ARG A 276 5.77 -9.39 -13.68
N ASN A 277 5.36 -8.20 -13.24
CA ASN A 277 6.28 -7.10 -12.97
C ASN A 277 7.01 -7.22 -11.63
N PHE A 278 6.61 -8.17 -10.77
CA PHE A 278 7.28 -8.37 -9.48
C PHE A 278 8.60 -9.11 -9.62
N LYS A 279 9.57 -8.76 -8.76
CA LYS A 279 10.82 -9.51 -8.60
C LYS A 279 10.48 -10.97 -8.26
N ARG A 280 11.33 -11.92 -8.69
CA ARG A 280 11.16 -13.37 -8.45
C ARG A 280 9.98 -14.02 -9.17
N TYR A 281 9.24 -13.32 -10.03
CA TYR A 281 8.16 -13.91 -10.82
C TYR A 281 8.61 -15.17 -11.60
N ASP A 282 9.71 -15.07 -12.36
CA ASP A 282 10.23 -16.20 -13.15
C ASP A 282 10.60 -17.42 -12.28
N LEU A 283 11.17 -17.15 -11.09
CA LEU A 283 11.51 -18.20 -10.12
C LEU A 283 10.24 -18.87 -9.58
N VAL A 284 9.25 -18.08 -9.17
CA VAL A 284 7.98 -18.58 -8.64
C VAL A 284 7.25 -19.43 -9.67
N ILE A 285 7.20 -18.99 -10.93
CA ILE A 285 6.59 -19.79 -12.00
C ILE A 285 7.30 -21.12 -12.18
N SER A 286 8.63 -21.13 -12.15
CA SER A 286 9.40 -22.36 -12.32
C SER A 286 9.16 -23.38 -11.21
N LEU A 287 8.75 -22.92 -10.03
CA LEU A 287 8.45 -23.75 -8.86
C LEU A 287 6.96 -24.14 -8.78
N THR A 288 6.09 -23.45 -9.52
CA THR A 288 4.65 -23.66 -9.48
C THR A 288 4.28 -24.94 -10.23
N SER A 289 3.37 -25.73 -9.65
CA SER A 289 2.89 -26.98 -10.25
C SER A 289 2.21 -26.75 -11.61
N SER A 290 2.70 -27.41 -12.66
CA SER A 290 2.15 -27.28 -14.02
C SER A 290 0.67 -27.68 -14.11
N SER A 291 0.21 -28.59 -13.26
CA SER A 291 -1.21 -28.98 -13.16
C SER A 291 -2.09 -27.80 -12.77
N LEU A 292 -1.64 -26.96 -11.83
CA LEU A 292 -2.39 -25.81 -11.31
C LEU A 292 -2.51 -24.70 -12.37
N ILE A 293 -1.41 -24.49 -13.11
CA ILE A 293 -1.39 -23.55 -14.24
C ILE A 293 -2.37 -24.01 -15.31
N ASN A 294 -2.32 -25.29 -15.70
CA ASN A 294 -3.23 -25.87 -16.69
C ASN A 294 -4.69 -25.79 -16.24
N ASP A 295 -4.98 -26.01 -14.96
CA ASP A 295 -6.32 -25.88 -14.37
C ASP A 295 -6.92 -24.47 -14.53
N VAL A 296 -6.10 -23.42 -14.43
CA VAL A 296 -6.53 -22.04 -14.65
C VAL A 296 -6.71 -21.76 -16.14
N VAL A 297 -5.79 -22.25 -16.98
CA VAL A 297 -5.85 -22.10 -18.44
C VAL A 297 -7.10 -22.76 -19.02
N ASP A 298 -7.39 -24.00 -18.63
CA ASP A 298 -8.54 -24.74 -19.12
C ASP A 298 -9.85 -24.13 -18.61
N ALA A 299 -9.87 -23.66 -17.36
CA ALA A 299 -11.02 -22.94 -16.82
C ALA A 299 -11.26 -21.62 -17.56
N ALA A 300 -10.20 -20.87 -17.94
CA ALA A 300 -10.32 -19.63 -18.69
C ALA A 300 -10.80 -19.86 -20.14
N LYS A 301 -10.31 -20.91 -20.82
CA LYS A 301 -10.75 -21.30 -22.18
C LYS A 301 -12.25 -21.58 -22.25
N SER A 302 -12.83 -22.12 -21.18
CA SER A 302 -14.28 -22.42 -21.11
C SER A 302 -15.20 -21.19 -21.20
N TYR A 303 -14.66 -19.96 -21.06
CA TYR A 303 -15.41 -18.70 -21.14
C TYR A 303 -15.38 -18.03 -22.52
N GLY A 304 -14.87 -18.68 -23.57
CA GLY A 304 -14.94 -18.19 -24.94
C GLY A 304 -14.03 -16.98 -25.24
N ASN A 305 -13.08 -16.68 -24.35
CA ASN A 305 -11.92 -15.90 -24.74
C ASN A 305 -10.96 -16.86 -25.44
N ASP A 306 -10.80 -16.69 -26.75
CA ASP A 306 -9.58 -17.04 -27.47
C ASP A 306 -8.44 -16.19 -26.88
N LEU A 307 -8.04 -16.51 -25.66
CA LEU A 307 -6.79 -16.03 -25.11
C LEU A 307 -5.70 -16.50 -26.07
N VAL A 308 -5.10 -15.54 -26.76
CA VAL A 308 -3.67 -15.54 -27.05
C VAL A 308 -2.99 -16.23 -25.88
N ASP A 309 -2.37 -17.38 -26.15
CA ASP A 309 -1.81 -18.30 -25.17
C ASP A 309 -1.48 -17.63 -23.82
N PRO A 310 -2.18 -17.95 -22.71
CA PRO A 310 -1.70 -17.60 -21.38
C PRO A 310 -0.28 -18.14 -21.13
N VAL A 311 0.13 -19.12 -21.94
CA VAL A 311 1.44 -19.77 -22.02
C VAL A 311 2.48 -18.97 -22.84
N HIS A 312 2.12 -17.91 -23.55
CA HIS A 312 3.09 -16.90 -24.00
C HIS A 312 3.32 -15.79 -22.96
N ALA A 313 2.45 -15.71 -21.94
CA ALA A 313 2.62 -14.85 -20.75
C ALA A 313 3.41 -15.52 -19.61
N LEU A 314 3.66 -16.83 -19.70
CA LEU A 314 4.57 -17.59 -18.83
C LEU A 314 5.71 -18.11 -19.72
N PRO A 315 7.00 -18.07 -19.31
CA PRO A 315 8.07 -18.49 -20.18
C PRO A 315 7.88 -19.95 -20.60
N ALA A 316 7.74 -20.17 -21.90
CA ALA A 316 7.81 -21.47 -22.53
C ALA A 316 9.03 -22.22 -21.99
N GLU A 317 8.78 -23.46 -21.56
CA GLU A 317 9.74 -24.50 -21.21
C GLU A 317 11.19 -24.03 -21.28
N SER A 318 11.78 -23.81 -20.11
CA SER A 318 13.19 -23.52 -19.98
C SER A 318 13.99 -24.49 -20.84
N LYS A 319 14.61 -23.96 -21.90
CA LYS A 319 15.68 -24.57 -22.71
C LYS A 319 16.93 -24.92 -21.89
N TYR A 320 16.80 -25.17 -20.58
CA TYR A 320 17.87 -25.58 -19.68
C TYR A 320 17.84 -27.06 -19.30
N PHE A 321 16.86 -27.84 -19.75
CA PHE A 321 16.96 -29.30 -19.69
C PHE A 321 17.61 -29.85 -20.97
N ARG A 322 18.93 -29.63 -21.11
CA ARG A 322 19.74 -30.54 -21.93
C ARG A 322 19.90 -31.84 -21.14
N SER A 323 19.24 -32.88 -21.65
CA SER A 323 19.63 -34.31 -21.55
C SER A 323 20.16 -34.78 -20.18
N SER A 324 19.30 -35.41 -19.40
CA SER A 324 19.71 -36.52 -18.53
C SER A 324 18.70 -37.66 -18.59
N GLU A 325 18.38 -38.10 -19.81
CA GLU A 325 17.98 -39.49 -20.04
C GLU A 325 19.14 -40.22 -20.69
N SER A 326 19.31 -41.49 -20.34
CA SER A 326 20.31 -42.47 -20.78
C SER A 326 21.69 -42.45 -20.08
N SER A 327 21.70 -42.85 -18.82
CA SER A 327 22.77 -43.72 -18.29
C SER A 327 22.19 -44.74 -17.31
N GLN A 328 21.23 -45.54 -17.80
CA GLN A 328 21.14 -46.94 -17.38
C GLN A 328 22.02 -47.73 -18.34
N GLN A 329 23.24 -48.03 -17.92
CA GLN A 329 24.04 -49.08 -18.53
C GLN A 329 24.59 -49.94 -17.39
N VAL A 330 23.87 -51.05 -17.19
CA VAL A 330 24.39 -52.40 -16.94
C VAL A 330 25.59 -52.50 -15.99
N TRP A 331 25.32 -52.94 -14.76
CA TRP A 331 26.26 -53.78 -14.00
C TRP A 331 25.73 -55.21 -14.05
N GLU A 332 26.20 -55.97 -15.04
CA GLU A 332 26.48 -57.41 -14.98
C GLU A 332 27.78 -57.67 -15.76
#